data_AF-A0A350G147-F1
#
_entry.id   AF-A0A350G147-F1
#
_cell.length_a   1.000
_cell.length_b   1.000
_cell.length_c   1.000
_cell.angle_alpha   90.00
_cell.angle_beta   90.00
_cell.angle_gamma   90.00
#
_symmetry.space_group_name_H-M   'P 1'
#
loop_
_entity.id
_entity.type
_entity.pdbx_description
1 polymer ?
#
loop_
_entity_poly.entity_id
_entity_poly.type
_entity_poly.pdbx_seq_one_letter_code
_entity_poly.pdbx_strand_id
1 'polypeptide(L)'
;MGILPLAFNDGQNAESLGLKGDEIFDIEGMSDKMAPKSVMKVKAAKADGTTIEFKATALLNTDVEVNYYRNGGILHTVLRNLVK
;
A
#
# COMPACT_ATOMS: atom_id res chain seq x y z
N MET A 1 5.70 -12.54 1.59
CA MET A 1 4.35 -12.28 2.14
C MET A 1 3.48 -11.43 1.23
N GLY A 2 4.01 -10.61 0.30
CA GLY A 2 3.16 -9.90 -0.68
C GLY A 2 2.24 -8.84 -0.08
N ILE A 3 2.50 -8.43 1.17
CA ILE A 3 1.78 -7.37 1.87
C ILE A 3 2.43 -6.04 1.51
N LEU A 4 1.62 -5.01 1.23
CA LEU A 4 2.11 -3.65 0.96
C LEU A 4 2.15 -2.86 2.27
N PRO A 5 3.34 -2.51 2.79
CA PRO A 5 3.42 -1.64 3.95
C PRO A 5 3.13 -0.20 3.54
N LEU A 6 2.10 0.40 4.15
CA LEU A 6 1.74 1.80 3.96
C LEU A 6 2.02 2.59 5.23
N ALA A 7 2.58 3.78 5.06
CA ALA A 7 2.76 4.77 6.12
C ALA A 7 1.88 5.99 5.85
N PHE A 8 1.26 6.52 6.91
CA PHE A 8 0.67 7.86 6.84
C PHE A 8 1.76 8.89 6.54
N ASN A 9 1.37 10.00 5.91
CA ASN A 9 2.29 11.12 5.74
C ASN A 9 2.60 11.80 7.08
N ASP A 10 3.68 12.56 7.12
CA ASP A 10 4.13 13.25 8.34
C ASP A 10 3.01 14.09 8.97
N GLY A 11 2.80 13.88 10.27
CA GLY A 11 1.76 14.56 11.04
C GLY A 11 0.34 14.00 10.86
N GLN A 12 0.15 12.98 10.02
CA GLN A 12 -1.11 12.25 9.90
C GLN A 12 -1.06 10.93 10.67
N ASN A 13 -2.17 10.61 11.30
CA ASN A 13 -2.43 9.34 11.95
C ASN A 13 -3.95 9.04 11.92
N ALA A 14 -4.34 7.86 12.41
CA ALA A 14 -5.73 7.43 12.42
C ALA A 14 -6.65 8.43 13.15
N GLU A 15 -6.23 8.96 14.30
CA GLU A 15 -7.01 9.91 15.09
C GLU A 15 -7.21 11.25 14.37
N SER A 16 -6.14 11.80 13.78
CA SER A 16 -6.17 13.05 13.02
C SER A 16 -7.05 12.98 11.78
N LEU A 17 -7.14 11.79 11.18
CA LEU A 17 -7.98 11.51 10.02
C LEU A 17 -9.39 11.07 10.44
N GLY A 18 -9.63 10.86 11.73
CA GLY A 18 -10.90 10.40 12.27
C GLY A 18 -11.28 8.99 11.82
N LEU A 19 -10.29 8.13 11.55
CA LEU A 19 -10.47 6.73 11.18
C LEU A 19 -10.78 5.89 12.42
N LYS A 20 -11.84 5.10 12.34
CA LYS A 20 -12.32 4.25 13.45
C LYS A 20 -11.98 2.77 13.26
N GLY A 21 -11.67 2.35 12.03
CA GLY A 21 -11.34 0.98 11.66
C GLY A 21 -12.53 0.15 11.16
N ASP A 22 -13.73 0.73 11.13
CA ASP A 22 -14.94 0.15 10.52
C ASP A 22 -15.15 0.62 9.06
N GLU A 23 -14.24 1.43 8.54
CA GLU A 23 -14.29 1.91 7.16
C GLU A 23 -13.84 0.86 6.14
N ILE A 24 -14.40 0.96 4.94
CA ILE A 24 -13.90 0.24 3.76
C ILE A 24 -12.78 1.06 3.13
N PHE A 25 -11.58 0.49 3.07
CA PHE A 25 -10.42 1.14 2.49
C PHE A 25 -10.22 0.72 1.03
N ASP A 26 -10.20 1.70 0.13
CA ASP A 26 -9.81 1.56 -1.26
C ASP A 26 -8.45 2.24 -1.47
N ILE A 27 -7.51 1.52 -2.09
CA ILE A 27 -6.12 1.97 -2.27
C ILE A 27 -5.87 2.10 -3.78
N GLU A 28 -5.85 3.34 -4.25
CA GLU A 28 -5.56 3.67 -5.64
C GLU A 28 -4.06 3.88 -5.86
N GLY A 29 -3.60 3.57 -7.08
CA GLY A 29 -2.20 3.76 -7.49
C GLY A 29 -1.36 2.48 -7.50
N MET A 30 -1.95 1.33 -7.17
CA MET A 30 -1.34 0.01 -7.40
C MET A 30 -1.27 -0.26 -8.91
N SER A 31 -0.14 0.08 -9.53
CA SER A 31 0.11 -0.16 -10.96
C SER A 31 1.49 -0.76 -11.21
N ASP A 32 1.70 -1.31 -12.41
CA ASP A 32 3.01 -1.79 -12.87
C ASP A 32 4.09 -0.71 -12.97
N LYS A 33 3.75 0.55 -12.72
CA LYS A 33 4.69 1.68 -12.67
C LYS A 33 5.03 2.11 -11.25
N MET A 34 4.60 1.35 -10.23
CA MET A 34 4.97 1.64 -8.84
C MET A 34 6.49 1.68 -8.71
N ALA A 35 6.98 2.83 -8.23
CA ALA A 35 8.38 3.09 -7.91
C ALA A 35 8.62 2.97 -6.39
N PRO A 36 9.86 2.89 -5.93
CA PRO A 36 10.17 2.97 -4.51
C PRO A 36 9.56 4.22 -3.86
N LYS A 37 9.03 4.09 -2.64
CA LYS A 37 8.38 5.17 -1.88
C LYS A 37 7.22 5.86 -2.62
N SER A 38 6.51 5.14 -3.49
CA SER A 38 5.37 5.70 -4.20
C SER A 38 4.26 6.14 -3.23
N VAL A 39 3.70 7.32 -3.49
CA VAL A 39 2.55 7.84 -2.75
C VAL A 39 1.28 7.25 -3.35
N MET A 40 0.52 6.53 -2.53
CA MET A 40 -0.78 5.94 -2.84
C MET A 40 -1.89 6.85 -2.33
N LYS A 41 -3.02 6.87 -3.04
CA LYS A 41 -4.24 7.55 -2.58
C LYS A 41 -5.12 6.52 -1.90
N VAL A 42 -5.50 6.76 -0.66
CA VAL A 42 -6.36 5.88 0.13
C VAL A 42 -7.68 6.59 0.36
N LYS A 43 -8.79 5.91 0.04
CA LYS A 43 -10.15 6.35 0.33
C LYS A 43 -10.73 5.43 1.40
N ALA A 44 -11.13 6.00 2.53
CA ALA A 44 -11.83 5.30 3.59
C ALA A 44 -13.31 5.69 3.55
N ALA A 45 -14.16 4.76 3.13
CA ALA A 45 -15.61 4.93 3.10
C ALA A 45 -16.21 4.45 4.42
N LYS A 46 -16.84 5.37 5.16
CA LYS A 46 -17.56 5.08 6.41
C LYS A 46 -18.94 4.51 6.11
N ALA A 47 -19.47 3.74 7.07
CA ALA A 47 -20.84 3.22 7.01
C ALA A 47 -21.91 4.33 6.95
N ASP A 48 -21.58 5.54 7.42
CA ASP A 48 -22.44 6.73 7.35
C ASP A 48 -22.49 7.40 5.96
N GLY A 49 -21.73 6.89 4.99
CA GLY A 49 -21.63 7.43 3.63
C GLY A 49 -20.54 8.49 3.44
N THR A 50 -19.86 8.92 4.51
CA THR A 50 -18.73 9.85 4.43
C THR A 50 -17.50 9.15 3.85
N THR A 51 -16.80 9.79 2.93
CA THR A 51 -15.52 9.29 2.41
C THR A 51 -14.39 10.20 2.84
N ILE A 52 -13.37 9.62 3.47
CA ILE A 52 -12.13 10.32 3.85
C ILE A 52 -11.07 9.94 2.84
N GLU A 53 -10.49 10.93 2.17
CA GLU A 53 -9.38 10.71 1.26
C GLU A 53 -8.08 11.21 1.88
N PHE A 54 -7.07 10.35 1.91
CA PHE A 54 -5.73 10.71 2.38
C PHE A 54 -4.65 10.06 1.51
N LYS A 55 -3.42 10.52 1.68
CA LYS A 55 -2.25 9.99 0.97
C LYS A 55 -1.43 9.16 1.94
N ALA A 56 -0.96 8.02 1.48
CA ALA A 56 -0.08 7.13 2.23
C ALA A 56 1.13 6.76 1.37
N THR A 57 2.30 6.66 1.99
CA THR A 57 3.54 6.30 1.30
C THR A 57 3.76 4.78 1.40
N ALA A 58 3.99 4.12 0.26
CA ALA A 58 4.38 2.72 0.25
C ALA A 58 5.84 2.58 0.69
N LEU A 59 6.08 1.87 1.79
CA LEU A 59 7.42 1.68 2.37
C LEU A 59 8.24 0.59 1.65
N LEU A 60 8.16 0.56 0.33
CA LEU A 60 9.06 -0.22 -0.53
C LEU A 60 10.24 0.69 -0.86
N ASN A 61 11.42 0.40 -0.32
CA ASN A 61 12.56 1.32 -0.37
C ASN A 61 13.43 1.13 -1.62
N THR A 62 13.35 -0.04 -2.25
CA THR A 62 14.18 -0.42 -3.40
C THR A 62 13.35 -1.02 -4.54
N ASP A 63 13.85 -0.95 -5.78
CA ASP A 63 13.22 -1.60 -6.93
C ASP A 63 13.11 -3.13 -6.76
N VAL A 64 14.05 -3.71 -6.01
CA VAL A 64 14.04 -5.14 -5.68
C VAL A 64 12.84 -5.48 -4.79
N GLU A 65 12.54 -4.69 -3.77
CA GLU A 65 11.36 -4.88 -2.92
C GLU A 65 10.05 -4.70 -3.69
N VAL A 66 10.00 -3.72 -4.61
CA VAL A 66 8.86 -3.55 -5.52
C VAL A 66 8.65 -4.82 -6.36
N ASN A 67 9.72 -5.39 -6.91
CA ASN A 67 9.64 -6.64 -7.65
C ASN A 67 9.23 -7.83 -6.79
N TYR A 68 9.70 -7.92 -5.54
CA TYR A 68 9.26 -8.96 -4.60
C TYR A 68 7.78 -8.82 -4.27
N TYR A 69 7.29 -7.60 -4.05
CA TYR A 69 5.87 -7.34 -3.81
C TYR A 69 5.02 -7.80 -5.00
N ARG A 70 5.39 -7.39 -6.24
CA ARG A 70 4.69 -7.80 -7.48
C ARG A 70 4.63 -9.30 -7.68
N ASN A 71 5.68 -10.01 -7.27
CA ASN A 71 5.73 -11.46 -7.41
C ASN A 71 4.91 -12.20 -6.35
N GLY A 72 4.24 -11.52 -5.41
CA GLY A 72 3.56 -12.15 -4.29
C GLY A 72 4.51 -12.55 -3.16
N GLY A 73 5.70 -11.95 -3.12
CA GLY A 73 6.73 -12.15 -2.10
C GLY A 73 8.00 -12.82 -2.62
N ILE A 74 9.05 -12.73 -1.79
CA ILE A 74 10.40 -13.19 -2.11
C ILE A 74 10.48 -14.67 -2.51
N LEU A 75 9.74 -15.56 -1.82
CA LEU A 75 9.79 -17.00 -2.11
C LEU A 75 9.29 -17.30 -3.52
N HIS A 76 8.20 -16.67 -3.94
CA HIS A 76 7.66 -16.80 -5.30
C HIS A 76 8.65 -16.27 -6.35
N THR A 77 9.35 -15.16 -6.07
CA THR A 77 10.40 -14.65 -6.96
C THR A 77 11.54 -15.64 -7.12
N VAL A 78 12.05 -16.19 -6.00
CA VAL A 78 13.19 -17.12 -6.02
C VAL A 78 12.80 -18.42 -6.73
N LEU A 79 11.63 -18.99 -6.44
CA LEU A 79 11.14 -20.21 -7.11
C LEU A 79 11.02 -20.02 -8.63
N ARG A 80 10.46 -18.90 -9.09
CA ARG A 80 10.37 -18.58 -10.54
C ARG A 80 11.74 -18.45 -11.21
N ASN A 81 12.75 -17.99 -10.48
CA ASN A 81 14.11 -17.87 -11.00
C ASN A 81 14.86 -19.21 -11.03
N LEU A 82 14.50 -20.18 -10.17
CA LEU A 82 15.13 -21.50 -10.13
C LEU A 82 14.58 -22.49 -11.17
N VAL A 83 13.35 -22.27 -11.65
CA VAL A 83 12.72 -23.08 -12.70
C VAL A 83 13.05 -22.54 -14.11
N LYS A 84 13.93 -21.53 -14.19
CA LYS A 84 14.46 -21.00 -15.44
C LYS A 84 15.70 -21.75 -15.91
#